data_AF-A0A972Z3Q8-F1
#
_entry.id   AF-A0A972Z3Q8-F1
#
_cell.length_a   1.000
_cell.length_b   1.000
_cell.length_c   1.000
_cell.angle_alpha   90.00
_cell.angle_beta   90.00
_cell.angle_gamma   90.00
#
_symmetry.space_group_name_H-M   'P 1'
#
loop_
_entity.id
_entity.type
_entity.pdbx_description
1 polymer ?
#
loop_
_entity_poly.entity_id
_entity_poly.type
_entity_poly.pdbx_seq_one_letter_code
_entity_poly.pdbx_strand_id
1 'polypeptide(L)'
;MLTAVVTGAGPTLAVTLVGEGGRTEAFVTAEEKEIPESDLNPLSPEPTEIIWGFGAFVVLALLMRYVLFPKLRSGMHARDEKISGDRERAEATTASARADVAEYEAQVATIRAEAQQRVDAARATLEAERTEKIAAANAEIADRRSAAMAEVEAARTAAQSDVESAVVDVVTRGVELATGQSATTDQVSGAVRTAMGAEVSR
;
A
#
# COMPACT_ATOMS: atom_id res chain seq x y z
N MET A 1 -43.77 -109.35 -55.13
CA MET A 1 -44.05 -107.95 -55.52
C MET A 1 -45.17 -107.47 -54.63
N LEU A 2 -44.89 -106.56 -53.69
CA LEU A 2 -45.90 -105.99 -52.78
C LEU A 2 -46.69 -104.92 -53.54
N THR A 3 -48.00 -105.10 -53.66
CA THR A 3 -48.89 -104.11 -54.28
C THR A 3 -49.53 -103.29 -53.17
N ALA A 4 -49.22 -102.00 -53.11
CA ALA A 4 -49.81 -101.05 -52.16
C ALA A 4 -50.95 -100.29 -52.83
N VAL A 5 -52.12 -100.24 -52.18
CA VAL A 5 -53.24 -99.38 -52.61
C VAL A 5 -53.35 -98.24 -51.60
N VAL A 6 -53.19 -97.02 -52.10
CA VAL A 6 -53.38 -95.79 -51.33
C VAL A 6 -54.73 -95.21 -51.73
N THR A 7 -55.59 -94.96 -50.74
CA THR A 7 -56.89 -94.32 -50.97
C THR A 7 -56.96 -93.12 -50.04
N GLY A 8 -57.06 -91.92 -50.63
CA GLY A 8 -57.08 -90.65 -49.91
C GLY A 8 -58.49 -90.04 -49.92
N ALA A 9 -58.95 -89.63 -48.74
CA ALA A 9 -60.12 -88.78 -48.57
C ALA A 9 -59.81 -87.77 -47.44
N GLY A 10 -59.65 -86.49 -47.79
CA GLY A 10 -59.37 -85.41 -46.82
C GLY A 10 -57.94 -85.42 -46.26
N PRO A 11 -57.68 -84.74 -45.12
CA PRO A 11 -56.33 -84.57 -44.54
C PRO A 11 -55.68 -85.89 -44.05
N THR A 12 -56.40 -87.01 -44.18
CA THR A 12 -55.96 -88.34 -43.79
C THR A 12 -55.65 -89.20 -45.01
N LEU A 13 -54.44 -89.72 -45.10
CA LEU A 13 -54.04 -90.71 -46.10
C LEU A 13 -53.99 -92.10 -45.44
N ALA A 14 -54.83 -93.01 -45.93
CA ALA A 14 -54.81 -94.41 -45.53
C ALA A 14 -53.99 -95.23 -46.55
N VAL A 15 -52.95 -95.92 -46.07
CA VAL A 15 -52.10 -96.77 -46.89
C VAL A 15 -52.30 -98.23 -46.47
N THR A 16 -52.82 -99.05 -47.38
CA THR A 16 -53.03 -100.49 -47.13
C THR A 16 -51.98 -101.31 -47.88
N LEU A 17 -51.16 -102.04 -47.13
CA LEU A 17 -50.13 -102.96 -47.64
C LEU A 17 -50.63 -104.40 -47.49
N VAL A 18 -50.74 -105.14 -48.60
CA VAL A 18 -51.24 -106.53 -48.61
C VAL A 18 -50.06 -107.50 -48.78
N GLY A 19 -49.79 -108.33 -47.76
CA GLY A 19 -48.78 -109.40 -47.77
C GLY A 19 -49.22 -110.65 -46.99
N GLU A 20 -48.65 -111.81 -47.32
CA GLU A 20 -49.09 -113.20 -46.99
C GLU A 20 -49.27 -113.58 -45.51
N GLY A 21 -49.17 -112.65 -44.56
CA GLY A 21 -49.32 -112.91 -43.12
C GLY A 21 -50.44 -112.14 -42.41
N GLY A 22 -51.22 -111.32 -43.11
CA GLY A 22 -52.31 -110.53 -42.51
C GLY A 22 -52.27 -109.05 -42.88
N ARG A 23 -53.44 -108.41 -42.88
CA ARG A 23 -53.63 -107.00 -43.23
C ARG A 23 -53.23 -106.10 -42.06
N THR A 24 -52.28 -105.21 -42.28
CA THR A 24 -51.94 -104.13 -41.35
C THR A 24 -52.35 -102.79 -41.96
N GLU A 25 -53.28 -102.10 -41.32
CA GLU A 25 -53.70 -100.74 -41.68
C GLU A 25 -52.89 -99.73 -40.86
N ALA A 26 -52.25 -98.78 -41.54
CA ALA A 26 -51.54 -97.68 -40.90
C ALA A 26 -52.12 -96.36 -41.37
N PHE A 27 -52.55 -95.53 -40.42
CA PHE A 27 -53.12 -94.20 -40.66
C PHE A 27 -52.05 -93.15 -40.34
N VAL A 28 -51.71 -92.31 -41.31
CA VAL A 28 -50.86 -91.14 -41.10
C VAL A 28 -51.73 -89.90 -41.23
N THR A 29 -51.91 -89.19 -40.11
CA THR A 29 -52.54 -87.87 -40.07
C THR A 29 -51.44 -86.82 -40.14
N ALA A 30 -51.50 -85.95 -41.14
CA ALA A 30 -50.70 -84.75 -41.23
C ALA A 30 -51.64 -83.57 -41.02
N GLU A 31 -51.58 -82.94 -39.85
CA GLU A 31 -52.18 -81.63 -39.59
C GLU A 31 -51.33 -81.00 -38.48
N GLU A 32 -50.34 -80.19 -38.86
CA GLU A 32 -50.43 -78.76 -39.19
C GLU A 32 -50.36 -77.91 -37.92
N LYS A 33 -49.23 -77.21 -37.81
CA LYS A 33 -48.84 -76.38 -36.68
C LYS A 33 -49.67 -75.09 -36.73
N GLU A 34 -50.78 -75.05 -36.00
CA GLU A 34 -51.47 -73.80 -35.70
C GLU A 34 -50.59 -72.94 -34.79
N ILE A 35 -50.02 -71.87 -35.37
CA ILE A 35 -49.46 -70.75 -34.61
C ILE A 35 -50.64 -69.79 -34.36
N PRO A 36 -51.01 -69.49 -33.11
CA PRO A 36 -52.13 -68.59 -32.84
C PRO A 36 -51.84 -67.19 -33.39
N GLU A 37 -52.81 -66.62 -34.14
CA GLU A 37 -52.77 -65.28 -34.73
C GLU A 37 -52.88 -64.15 -33.68
N SER A 38 -51.96 -64.10 -32.73
CA SER A 38 -51.80 -62.96 -31.79
C SER A 38 -50.44 -62.28 -31.86
N ASP A 39 -49.53 -62.73 -32.73
CA ASP A 39 -48.16 -62.22 -32.86
C ASP A 39 -47.98 -61.10 -33.90
N LEU A 40 -49.06 -60.62 -34.53
CA LEU A 40 -49.00 -59.58 -35.57
C LEU A 40 -49.71 -58.29 -35.14
N ASN A 41 -49.31 -57.73 -34.00
CA ASN A 41 -49.58 -56.33 -33.70
C ASN A 41 -48.27 -55.51 -33.79
N PRO A 42 -47.95 -54.91 -34.94
CA PRO A 42 -46.66 -54.24 -35.20
C PRO A 42 -46.44 -52.94 -34.40
N LEU A 43 -47.37 -52.57 -33.52
CA LEU A 43 -47.27 -51.42 -32.62
C LEU A 43 -47.08 -51.82 -31.15
N SER A 44 -47.30 -53.08 -30.77
CA SER A 44 -46.98 -53.57 -29.42
C SER A 44 -45.65 -54.30 -29.44
N PRO A 45 -44.59 -53.73 -28.83
CA PRO A 45 -43.31 -54.42 -28.77
C PRO A 45 -43.45 -55.73 -27.99
N GLU A 46 -42.70 -56.74 -28.41
CA GLU A 46 -42.62 -57.99 -27.67
C GLU A 46 -42.11 -57.71 -26.24
N PRO A 47 -42.74 -58.23 -25.18
CA PRO A 47 -42.33 -57.98 -23.79
C PRO A 47 -40.85 -58.28 -23.53
N THR A 48 -40.28 -59.24 -24.26
CA THR A 48 -38.86 -59.61 -24.20
C THR A 48 -37.95 -58.48 -24.64
N GLU A 49 -38.28 -57.76 -25.71
CA GLU A 49 -37.50 -56.62 -26.21
C GLU A 49 -37.53 -55.45 -25.22
N ILE A 50 -38.70 -55.21 -24.60
CA ILE A 50 -38.84 -54.20 -23.55
C ILE A 50 -37.95 -54.54 -22.35
N ILE A 51 -37.94 -55.79 -21.90
CA ILE A 51 -37.15 -56.21 -20.73
C ILE A 51 -35.64 -56.08 -21.00
N TRP A 52 -35.17 -56.53 -22.17
CA TRP A 52 -33.75 -56.42 -22.54
C TRP A 52 -33.33 -54.97 -22.79
N GLY A 53 -34.15 -54.18 -23.48
CA GLY A 53 -33.91 -52.75 -23.69
C GLY A 53 -33.92 -51.95 -22.39
N PHE A 54 -34.90 -52.20 -21.52
CA PHE A 54 -34.97 -51.60 -20.20
C PHE A 54 -33.80 -52.02 -19.31
N GLY A 55 -33.41 -53.29 -19.34
CA GLY A 55 -32.22 -53.79 -18.62
C GLY A 55 -30.94 -53.08 -19.06
N ALA A 56 -30.70 -52.97 -20.37
CA ALA A 56 -29.56 -52.21 -20.90
C ALA A 56 -29.60 -50.72 -20.52
N PHE A 57 -30.79 -50.11 -20.56
CA PHE A 57 -30.99 -48.72 -20.10
C PHE A 57 -30.67 -48.56 -18.61
N VAL A 58 -31.13 -49.47 -17.74
CA VAL A 58 -30.84 -49.44 -16.30
C VAL A 58 -29.34 -49.57 -16.05
N VAL A 59 -28.66 -50.50 -16.72
CA VAL A 59 -27.20 -50.65 -16.59
C VAL A 59 -26.48 -49.36 -17.00
N LEU A 60 -26.86 -48.75 -18.12
CA LEU A 60 -26.32 -47.46 -18.55
C LEU A 60 -26.62 -46.33 -17.54
N ALA A 61 -27.84 -46.28 -17.02
CA ALA A 61 -28.26 -45.27 -16.04
C ALA A 61 -27.46 -45.38 -14.74
N LEU A 62 -27.21 -46.60 -14.26
CA LEU A 62 -26.35 -46.85 -13.10
C LEU A 62 -24.91 -46.43 -13.39
N LEU A 63 -24.37 -46.77 -14.57
CA LEU A 63 -23.02 -46.37 -14.96
C LEU A 63 -22.88 -44.84 -15.02
N MET A 64 -23.85 -44.14 -15.58
CA MET A 64 -23.90 -42.67 -15.53
C MET A 64 -23.97 -42.16 -14.09
N ARG A 65 -24.85 -42.73 -13.25
CA ARG A 65 -25.06 -42.31 -11.86
C ARG A 65 -23.81 -42.46 -11.00
N TYR A 66 -23.03 -43.52 -11.20
CA TYR A 66 -21.85 -43.83 -10.40
C TYR A 66 -20.53 -43.31 -10.99
N VAL A 67 -20.44 -43.05 -12.30
CA VAL A 67 -19.19 -42.61 -12.94
C VAL A 67 -19.27 -41.18 -13.46
N LEU A 68 -20.31 -40.85 -14.22
CA LEU A 68 -20.41 -39.56 -14.90
C LEU A 68 -20.80 -38.42 -13.94
N PHE A 69 -21.87 -38.62 -13.16
CA PHE A 69 -22.35 -37.62 -12.20
C PHE A 69 -21.31 -37.21 -11.15
N PRO A 70 -20.55 -38.11 -10.49
CA PRO A 70 -19.55 -37.67 -9.53
C PRO A 70 -18.41 -36.88 -10.18
N LYS A 71 -17.99 -37.23 -11.41
CA LYS A 71 -16.96 -36.46 -12.14
C LYS A 71 -17.45 -35.06 -12.50
N LEU A 72 -18.70 -34.93 -12.96
CA LEU A 72 -19.29 -33.62 -13.26
C LEU A 72 -19.42 -32.76 -12.00
N ARG A 73 -19.89 -33.36 -10.91
CA ARG A 73 -20.03 -32.67 -9.62
C ARG A 73 -18.69 -32.23 -9.06
N SER A 74 -17.65 -33.07 -9.17
CA SER A 74 -16.29 -32.72 -8.77
C SER A 74 -15.75 -31.53 -9.58
N GLY A 75 -15.99 -31.49 -10.89
CA GLY A 75 -15.58 -30.35 -11.72
C GLY A 75 -16.30 -29.06 -11.36
N MET A 76 -17.59 -29.13 -11.03
CA MET A 76 -18.37 -27.98 -10.56
C MET A 76 -17.83 -27.46 -9.22
N HIS A 77 -17.66 -28.34 -8.23
CA HIS A 77 -17.10 -27.97 -6.92
C HIS A 77 -15.69 -27.39 -7.04
N ALA A 78 -14.82 -27.98 -7.86
CA ALA A 78 -13.47 -27.44 -8.08
C ALA A 78 -13.50 -26.03 -8.69
N ARG A 79 -14.45 -25.73 -9.59
CA ARG A 79 -14.63 -24.38 -10.13
C ARG A 79 -15.17 -23.43 -9.07
N ASP A 80 -16.17 -23.85 -8.30
CA ASP A 80 -16.76 -23.02 -7.25
C ASP A 80 -15.73 -22.67 -6.18
N GLU A 81 -14.97 -23.65 -5.71
CA GLU A 81 -13.88 -23.47 -4.75
C GLU A 81 -12.79 -22.56 -5.30
N LYS A 82 -12.36 -22.76 -6.56
CA LYS A 82 -11.39 -21.89 -7.21
C LYS A 82 -11.89 -20.44 -7.27
N ILE A 83 -13.14 -20.23 -7.65
CA ILE A 83 -13.71 -18.89 -7.78
C ILE A 83 -13.83 -18.22 -6.40
N SER A 84 -14.31 -18.94 -5.39
CA SER A 84 -14.39 -18.42 -4.02
C SER A 84 -13.01 -18.08 -3.47
N GLY A 85 -12.03 -18.97 -3.68
CA GLY A 85 -10.65 -18.73 -3.28
C GLY A 85 -9.97 -17.59 -4.06
N ASP A 86 -10.27 -17.42 -5.35
CA ASP A 86 -9.81 -16.28 -6.14
C ASP A 86 -10.40 -14.96 -5.62
N ARG A 87 -11.68 -14.95 -5.22
CA ARG A 87 -12.33 -13.78 -4.60
C ARG A 87 -11.73 -13.43 -3.25
N GLU A 88 -11.58 -14.42 -2.37
CA GLU A 88 -10.98 -14.21 -1.05
C GLU A 88 -9.55 -13.69 -1.16
N ARG A 89 -8.73 -14.25 -2.06
CA ARG A 89 -7.38 -13.74 -2.34
C ARG A 89 -7.37 -12.31 -2.87
N ALA A 90 -8.30 -11.97 -3.77
CA ALA A 90 -8.42 -10.62 -4.30
C ALA A 90 -8.85 -9.62 -3.22
N GLU A 91 -9.80 -9.99 -2.36
CA GLU A 91 -10.24 -9.20 -1.22
C GLU A 91 -9.13 -9.02 -0.20
N ALA A 92 -8.42 -10.08 0.18
CA ALA A 92 -7.28 -10.02 1.10
C ALA A 92 -6.14 -9.14 0.54
N THR A 93 -5.81 -9.27 -0.75
CA THR A 93 -4.79 -8.44 -1.41
C THR A 93 -5.22 -6.97 -1.43
N THR A 94 -6.49 -6.69 -1.73
CA THR A 94 -7.04 -5.33 -1.74
C THR A 94 -7.05 -4.74 -0.33
N ALA A 95 -7.41 -5.54 0.68
CA ALA A 95 -7.41 -5.12 2.07
C ALA A 95 -5.99 -4.81 2.56
N SER A 96 -5.01 -5.67 2.26
CA SER A 96 -3.59 -5.43 2.58
C SER A 96 -3.09 -4.16 1.89
N ALA A 97 -3.32 -4.00 0.59
CA ALA A 97 -2.89 -2.81 -0.14
C ALA A 97 -3.52 -1.51 0.42
N ARG A 98 -4.79 -1.56 0.83
CA ARG A 98 -5.44 -0.42 1.51
C ARG A 98 -4.83 -0.14 2.88
N ALA A 99 -4.47 -1.17 3.63
CA ALA A 99 -3.79 -1.01 4.91
C ALA A 99 -2.40 -0.39 4.72
N ASP A 100 -1.64 -0.86 3.74
CA ASP A 100 -0.31 -0.33 3.41
C ASP A 100 -0.39 1.15 2.99
N VAL A 101 -1.39 1.51 2.18
CA VAL A 101 -1.64 2.92 1.79
C VAL A 101 -1.99 3.77 2.99
N ALA A 102 -2.89 3.29 3.87
CA ALA A 102 -3.27 4.02 5.08
C ALA A 102 -2.07 4.23 6.02
N GLU A 103 -1.23 3.22 6.19
CA GLU A 103 -0.01 3.32 6.99
C GLU A 103 1.01 4.28 6.37
N TYR A 104 1.19 4.23 5.05
CA TYR A 104 2.05 5.18 4.34
C TYR A 104 1.55 6.62 4.47
N GLU A 105 0.25 6.85 4.29
CA GLU A 105 -0.37 8.17 4.48
C GLU A 105 -0.21 8.69 5.91
N ALA A 106 -0.38 7.82 6.92
CA ALA A 106 -0.15 8.15 8.32
C ALA A 106 1.32 8.51 8.61
N GLN A 107 2.27 7.77 8.02
CA GLN A 107 3.69 8.09 8.11
C GLN A 107 4.00 9.44 7.47
N VAL A 108 3.47 9.72 6.27
CA VAL A 108 3.66 11.02 5.59
C VAL A 108 3.07 12.16 6.41
N ALA A 109 1.89 11.98 7.02
CA ALA A 109 1.29 12.98 7.90
C ALA A 109 2.17 13.25 9.13
N THR A 110 2.69 12.20 9.75
CA THR A 110 3.59 12.29 10.91
C THR A 110 4.89 13.02 10.54
N ILE A 111 5.53 12.64 9.43
CA ILE A 111 6.76 13.28 8.94
C ILE A 111 6.51 14.77 8.65
N ARG A 112 5.37 15.13 8.05
CA ARG A 112 5.02 16.54 7.81
C ARG A 112 4.85 17.32 9.11
N ALA A 113 4.19 16.73 10.12
CA ALA A 113 4.03 17.35 11.42
C ALA A 113 5.38 17.54 12.12
N GLU A 114 6.24 16.52 12.12
CA GLU A 114 7.60 16.60 12.67
C GLU A 114 8.47 17.62 11.95
N ALA A 115 8.40 17.66 10.61
CA ALA A 115 9.14 18.64 9.81
C ALA A 115 8.71 20.07 10.16
N GLN A 116 7.40 20.32 10.28
CA GLN A 116 6.87 21.62 10.67
C GLN A 116 7.35 21.98 12.09
N GLN A 117 7.25 21.05 13.03
CA GLN A 117 7.74 21.26 14.40
C GLN A 117 9.24 21.58 14.44
N ARG A 118 10.06 20.90 13.63
CA ARG A 118 11.50 21.18 13.53
C ARG A 118 11.78 22.57 12.95
N VAL A 119 11.03 22.98 11.92
CA VAL A 119 11.15 24.32 11.34
C VAL A 119 10.78 25.39 12.36
N ASP A 120 9.69 25.19 13.10
CA ASP A 120 9.25 26.15 14.11
C ASP A 120 10.24 26.23 15.29
N ALA A 121 10.76 25.09 15.75
CA ALA A 121 11.82 25.05 16.77
C ALA A 121 13.12 25.73 16.31
N ALA A 122 13.52 25.52 15.05
CA ALA A 122 14.69 26.17 14.46
C ALA A 122 14.50 27.69 14.35
N ARG A 123 13.30 28.15 13.96
CA ARG A 123 12.96 29.58 13.92
C ARG A 123 13.03 30.22 15.31
N ALA A 124 12.42 29.58 16.31
CA ALA A 124 12.45 30.07 17.69
C ALA A 124 13.89 30.15 18.23
N THR A 125 14.72 29.14 17.95
CA THR A 125 16.14 29.13 18.35
C THR A 125 16.92 30.25 17.64
N LEU A 126 16.70 30.44 16.35
CA LEU A 126 17.35 31.49 15.57
C LEU A 126 16.96 32.89 16.06
N GLU A 127 15.69 33.11 16.38
CA GLU A 127 15.20 34.38 16.93
C GLU A 127 15.79 34.68 18.30
N ALA A 128 15.92 33.66 19.15
CA ALA A 128 16.58 33.77 20.45
C ALA A 128 18.07 34.13 20.29
N GLU A 129 18.82 33.39 19.47
CA GLU A 129 20.23 33.69 19.19
C GLU A 129 20.42 35.08 18.56
N ARG A 130 19.52 35.47 17.65
CA ARG A 130 19.57 36.80 17.01
C ARG A 130 19.38 37.88 18.05
N THR A 131 18.43 37.72 18.96
CA THR A 131 18.17 38.67 20.03
C THR A 131 19.36 38.76 20.99
N GLU A 132 19.93 37.62 21.36
CA GLU A 132 21.12 37.55 22.20
C GLU A 132 22.33 38.24 21.55
N LYS A 133 22.62 37.95 20.27
CA LYS A 133 23.72 38.57 19.52
C LYS A 133 23.53 40.07 19.38
N ILE A 134 22.31 40.54 19.12
CA ILE A 134 22.01 41.98 19.06
C ILE A 134 22.21 42.62 20.43
N ALA A 135 21.74 41.99 21.51
CA ALA A 135 21.93 42.50 22.87
C ALA A 135 23.42 42.57 23.25
N ALA A 136 24.19 41.52 22.95
CA ALA A 136 25.63 41.48 23.18
C ALA A 136 26.38 42.54 22.38
N ALA A 137 26.06 42.70 21.09
CA ALA A 137 26.67 43.74 20.25
C ALA A 137 26.34 45.15 20.75
N ASN A 138 25.10 45.40 21.19
CA ASN A 138 24.72 46.69 21.77
C ASN A 138 25.45 46.97 23.09
N ALA A 139 25.65 45.96 23.94
CA ALA A 139 26.44 46.08 25.15
C ALA A 139 27.90 46.41 24.84
N GLU A 140 28.52 45.70 23.89
CA GLU A 140 29.90 45.97 23.46
C GLU A 140 30.05 47.38 22.87
N ILE A 141 29.09 47.84 22.07
CA ILE A 141 29.07 49.22 21.53
C ILE A 141 28.96 50.24 22.67
N ALA A 142 28.12 49.99 23.67
CA ALA A 142 27.97 50.88 24.82
C ALA A 142 29.27 50.96 25.64
N ASP A 143 29.92 49.83 25.89
CA ASP A 143 31.19 49.76 26.61
C ASP A 143 32.30 50.50 25.85
N ARG A 144 32.44 50.26 24.55
CA ARG A 144 33.40 50.97 23.68
C ARG A 144 33.15 52.48 23.66
N ARG A 145 31.88 52.89 23.62
CA ARG A 145 31.51 54.31 23.66
C ARG A 145 31.89 54.93 25.00
N SER A 146 31.65 54.24 26.11
CA SER A 146 32.05 54.70 27.44
C SER A 146 33.57 54.82 27.57
N ALA A 147 34.32 53.83 27.08
CA ALA A 147 35.78 53.86 27.06
C ALA A 147 36.31 55.03 26.22
N ALA A 148 35.80 55.20 25.00
CA ALA A 148 36.17 56.32 24.13
C ALA A 148 35.83 57.68 24.75
N MET A 149 34.69 57.82 25.44
CA MET A 149 34.35 59.05 26.17
C MET A 149 35.32 59.33 27.32
N ALA A 150 35.73 58.31 28.06
CA ALA A 150 36.73 58.44 29.12
C ALA A 150 38.11 58.82 28.56
N GLU A 151 38.52 58.23 27.44
CA GLU A 151 39.76 58.60 26.73
C GLU A 151 39.72 60.04 26.22
N VAL A 152 38.60 60.48 25.65
CA VAL A 152 38.42 61.87 25.21
C VAL A 152 38.51 62.84 26.38
N GLU A 153 37.90 62.53 27.53
CA GLU A 153 37.97 63.39 28.71
C GLU A 153 39.40 63.44 29.31
N ALA A 154 40.09 62.30 29.33
CA ALA A 154 41.50 62.23 29.74
C ALA A 154 42.40 63.04 28.79
N ALA A 155 42.22 62.90 27.48
CA ALA A 155 42.96 63.64 26.46
C ALA A 155 42.67 65.15 26.55
N ARG A 156 41.41 65.53 26.82
CA ARG A 156 41.02 66.93 27.03
C ARG A 156 41.69 67.52 28.27
N THR A 157 41.76 66.76 29.36
CA THR A 157 42.44 67.17 30.60
C THR A 157 43.94 67.33 30.38
N ALA A 158 44.58 66.38 29.68
CA ALA A 158 46.00 66.46 29.33
C ALA A 158 46.29 67.69 28.44
N ALA A 159 45.49 67.89 27.39
CA ALA A 159 45.65 69.04 26.50
C ALA A 159 45.47 70.38 27.23
N GLN A 160 44.55 70.48 28.20
CA GLN A 160 44.43 71.67 29.04
C GLN A 160 45.68 71.92 29.89
N SER A 161 46.25 70.87 30.48
CA SER A 161 47.51 70.97 31.24
C SER A 161 48.68 71.40 30.36
N ASP A 162 48.78 70.86 29.14
CA ASP A 162 49.82 71.24 28.17
C ASP A 162 49.69 72.72 27.76
N VAL A 163 48.46 73.18 27.52
CA VAL A 163 48.19 74.60 27.24
C VAL A 163 48.55 75.48 28.44
N GLU A 164 48.19 75.10 29.68
CA GLU A 164 48.58 75.85 30.89
C GLU A 164 50.11 75.97 30.98
N SER A 165 50.84 74.87 30.80
CA SER A 165 52.31 74.88 30.81
C SER A 165 52.89 75.78 29.73
N ALA A 166 52.41 75.68 28.49
CA ALA A 166 52.89 76.50 27.38
C ALA A 166 52.61 78.00 27.59
N VAL A 167 51.44 78.35 28.15
CA VAL A 167 51.09 79.73 28.50
C VAL A 167 52.00 80.25 29.61
N VAL A 168 52.27 79.46 30.66
CA VAL A 168 53.20 79.83 31.73
C VAL A 168 54.60 80.09 31.18
N ASP A 169 55.10 79.25 30.28
CA ASP A 169 56.42 79.44 29.65
C ASP A 169 56.48 80.73 28.84
N VAL A 170 55.47 80.99 28.00
CA VAL A 170 55.38 82.21 27.17
C VAL A 170 55.28 83.47 28.04
N VAL A 171 54.44 83.45 29.08
CA VAL A 171 54.26 84.60 29.99
C VAL A 171 55.53 84.86 30.80
N THR A 172 56.16 83.81 31.34
CA THR A 172 57.43 83.93 32.07
C THR A 172 58.50 84.57 31.19
N ARG A 173 58.63 84.08 29.95
CA ARG A 173 59.58 84.64 28.99
C ARG A 173 59.25 86.09 28.61
N GLY A 174 57.97 86.42 28.44
CA GLY A 174 57.52 87.78 28.17
C GLY A 174 57.81 88.76 29.31
N VAL A 175 57.60 88.34 30.56
CA VAL A 175 57.88 89.15 31.75
C VAL A 175 59.38 89.41 31.92
N GLU A 176 60.23 88.40 31.72
CA GLU A 176 61.68 88.56 31.73
C GLU A 176 62.15 89.59 30.69
N LEU A 177 61.63 89.51 29.46
CA LEU A 177 61.96 90.43 28.38
C LEU A 177 61.49 91.86 28.66
N ALA A 178 60.32 92.04 29.28
CA ALA A 178 59.72 93.36 29.52
C ALA A 178 60.30 94.09 30.74
N THR A 179 60.60 93.35 31.82
CA THR A 179 60.99 93.94 33.13
C THR A 179 62.47 93.76 33.45
N GLY A 180 63.18 92.86 32.75
CA GLY A 180 64.57 92.51 33.07
C GLY A 180 64.75 91.76 34.38
N GLN A 181 63.67 91.35 35.05
CA GLN A 181 63.67 90.59 36.30
C GLN A 181 63.05 89.20 36.10
N SER A 182 63.62 88.20 36.77
CA SER A 182 63.05 86.85 36.81
C SER A 182 61.85 86.81 37.75
N ALA A 183 60.64 86.57 37.24
CA ALA A 183 59.48 86.30 38.08
C ALA A 183 59.54 84.86 38.64
N THR A 184 59.02 84.64 39.85
CA THR A 184 58.95 83.29 40.42
C THR A 184 57.85 82.47 39.73
N THR A 185 58.19 81.24 39.29
CA THR A 185 57.30 80.34 38.53
C THR A 185 55.96 80.07 39.24
N ASP A 186 55.97 80.02 40.57
CA ASP A 186 54.76 79.80 41.38
C ASP A 186 53.78 80.97 41.31
N GLN A 187 54.28 82.21 41.25
CA GLN A 187 53.43 83.41 41.13
C GLN A 187 52.82 83.52 39.72
N VAL A 188 53.60 83.21 38.68
CA VAL A 188 53.14 83.25 37.29
C VAL A 188 52.10 82.16 37.04
N SER A 189 52.34 80.93 37.48
CA SER A 189 51.39 79.82 37.33
C SER A 189 50.08 80.06 38.09
N GLY A 190 50.14 80.60 39.32
CA GLY A 190 48.94 80.98 40.08
C GLY A 190 48.11 82.08 39.40
N ALA A 191 48.77 83.10 38.83
CA ALA A 191 48.09 84.17 38.09
C ALA A 191 47.48 83.68 36.76
N VAL A 192 48.20 82.86 36.00
CA VAL A 192 47.71 82.26 34.74
C VAL A 192 46.51 81.37 35.01
N ARG A 193 46.55 80.50 36.03
CA ARG A 193 45.42 79.64 36.39
C ARG A 193 44.18 80.44 36.78
N THR A 194 44.36 81.54 37.51
CA THR A 194 43.27 82.45 37.88
C THR A 194 42.67 83.14 36.65
N ALA A 195 43.51 83.61 35.72
CA ALA A 195 43.05 84.25 34.50
C ALA A 195 42.33 83.27 33.55
N MET A 196 42.87 82.07 33.35
CA MET A 196 42.28 81.02 32.52
C MET A 196 40.96 80.52 33.11
N GLY A 197 40.89 80.33 34.44
CA GLY A 197 39.66 79.90 35.12
C GLY A 197 38.52 80.94 35.07
N ALA A 198 38.86 82.24 35.03
CA ALA A 198 37.88 83.31 34.92
C ALA A 198 37.27 83.44 33.51
N GLU A 199 38.03 83.14 32.45
CA GLU A 199 37.54 83.15 31.06
C GLU A 199 36.68 81.93 30.71
N VAL A 200 37.03 80.73 31.18
CA VAL A 200 36.28 79.49 30.89
C VAL A 200 34.88 79.47 31.53
N SER A 201 34.65 80.28 32.57
CA SER A 201 33.39 80.36 33.30
C SER A 201 32.39 81.39 32.73
N ARG A 202 32.77 82.12 31.67
CA ARG A 202 31.96 83.18 31.05
C ARG A 202 31.45 82.73 29.68
#